data_AF-A0A524L2B4-F1
#
_entry.id   AF-A0A524L2B4-F1
#
_cell.length_a   1.000
_cell.length_b   1.000
_cell.length_c   1.000
_cell.angle_alpha   90.00
_cell.angle_beta   90.00
_cell.angle_gamma   90.00
#
_symmetry.space_group_name_H-M   'P 1'
#
loop_
_entity.id
_entity.type
_entity.pdbx_description
1 polymer ?
#
loop_
_entity_poly.entity_id
_entity_poly.type
_entity_poly.pdbx_seq_one_letter_code
_entity_poly.pdbx_strand_id
1 'polypeptide(L)'
;MKSAAAARRYARALFALAREEGRIEEVRRELDALGTLLDTNAELAHAILRPLFPSGERRRVLRAVCERLGSSDTVRRFCSFLVDRRRV
;
A
#
# COMPACT_ATOMS: atom_id res chain seq x y z
N MET A 1 -6.51 -5.52 -18.02
CA MET A 1 -5.62 -6.37 -17.19
C MET A 1 -4.12 -6.03 -17.35
N LYS A 2 -3.71 -4.74 -17.32
CA LYS A 2 -2.29 -4.32 -17.43
C LYS A 2 -1.54 -4.28 -16.07
N SER A 3 -2.12 -4.80 -14.98
CA SER A 3 -1.63 -4.58 -13.60
C SER A 3 -0.88 -5.75 -12.96
N ALA A 4 -1.10 -7.00 -13.38
CA ALA A 4 -0.59 -8.17 -12.65
C ALA A 4 0.95 -8.31 -12.67
N ALA A 5 1.59 -8.00 -13.80
CA ALA A 5 3.05 -8.07 -13.92
C ALA A 5 3.75 -6.98 -13.08
N ALA A 6 3.21 -5.76 -13.09
CA ALA A 6 3.73 -4.66 -12.27
C ALA A 6 3.51 -4.94 -10.77
N ALA A 7 2.31 -5.38 -10.39
CA ALA A 7 2.00 -5.76 -9.01
C ALA A 7 2.97 -6.84 -8.49
N ARG A 8 3.21 -7.90 -9.27
CA ARG A 8 4.16 -8.96 -8.91
C ARG A 8 5.59 -8.46 -8.73
N ARG A 9 6.03 -7.48 -9.54
CA ARG A 9 7.37 -6.86 -9.40
C ARG A 9 7.48 -6.06 -8.09
N TYR A 10 6.46 -5.28 -7.75
CA TYR A 10 6.46 -4.52 -6.49
C TYR A 10 6.31 -5.43 -5.27
N ALA A 11 5.50 -6.48 -5.35
CA ALA A 11 5.39 -7.49 -4.29
C ALA A 11 6.73 -8.19 -4.03
N ARG A 12 7.47 -8.56 -5.09
CA ARG A 12 8.82 -9.13 -4.94
C ARG A 12 9.80 -8.15 -4.30
N ALA A 13 9.74 -6.86 -4.67
CA ALA A 13 10.59 -5.83 -4.09
C ALA A 13 10.31 -5.63 -2.59
N LEU A 14 9.03 -5.54 -2.20
CA LEU A 14 8.64 -5.43 -0.80
C LEU A 14 9.03 -6.69 0.00
N PHE A 15 8.81 -7.88 -0.58
CA PHE A 15 9.21 -9.13 0.06
C PHE A 15 10.72 -9.22 0.28
N ALA A 16 11.53 -8.81 -0.70
CA ALA A 16 12.99 -8.77 -0.55
C ALA A 16 13.40 -7.84 0.60
N LEU A 17 12.83 -6.64 0.67
CA LEU A 17 13.08 -5.68 1.75
C LEU A 17 12.66 -6.23 3.12
N ALA A 18 11.45 -6.79 3.22
CA ALA A 18 10.96 -7.38 4.46
C ALA A 18 11.82 -8.56 4.93
N ARG A 19 12.39 -9.33 4.00
CA ARG A 19 13.33 -10.42 4.29
C ARG A 19 14.67 -9.91 4.80
N GLU A 20 15.23 -8.88 4.18
CA GLU A 20 16.47 -8.24 4.61
C GLU A 20 16.34 -7.64 6.02
N GLU A 21 15.17 -7.09 6.35
CA GLU A 21 14.87 -6.54 7.68
C GLU A 21 14.45 -7.61 8.72
N GLY A 22 14.24 -8.87 8.30
CA GLY A 22 13.77 -9.95 9.19
C GLY A 22 12.31 -9.79 9.64
N ARG A 23 11.49 -9.05 8.88
CA ARG A 23 10.12 -8.61 9.25
C ARG A 23 9.02 -9.14 8.33
N ILE A 24 9.26 -10.26 7.64
CA ILE A 24 8.30 -10.83 6.66
C ILE A 24 6.89 -10.98 7.26
N GLU A 25 6.78 -11.55 8.46
CA GLU A 25 5.49 -11.84 9.09
C GLU A 25 4.76 -10.59 9.59
N GLU A 26 5.50 -9.54 9.98
CA GLU A 26 4.94 -8.23 10.30
C GLU A 26 4.38 -7.57 9.05
N VAL A 27 5.19 -7.47 7.99
CA VAL A 27 4.77 -6.87 6.71
C VAL A 27 3.58 -7.61 6.10
N ARG A 28 3.55 -8.95 6.19
CA ARG A 28 2.40 -9.75 5.73
C ARG A 28 1.11 -9.32 6.45
N ARG A 29 1.13 -9.29 7.78
CA ARG A 29 -0.04 -8.91 8.60
C ARG A 29 -0.52 -7.49 8.30
N GLU A 30 0.42 -6.56 8.09
CA GLU A 30 0.10 -5.18 7.74
C GLU A 30 -0.58 -5.07 6.37
N LEU A 31 -0.09 -5.81 5.37
CA LEU A 31 -0.72 -5.85 4.04
C LEU A 31 -2.10 -6.51 4.09
N ASP A 32 -2.27 -7.59 4.86
CA ASP A 32 -3.57 -8.25 5.03
C ASP A 32 -4.58 -7.30 5.69
N ALA A 33 -4.17 -6.56 6.72
CA ALA A 33 -5.00 -5.56 7.38
C ALA A 33 -5.40 -4.42 6.42
N LEU A 34 -4.44 -3.90 5.66
CA LEU A 34 -4.70 -2.86 4.67
C LEU A 34 -5.64 -3.37 3.55
N GLY A 35 -5.41 -4.56 3.03
CA GLY A 35 -6.25 -5.19 2.01
C GLY A 35 -7.69 -5.36 2.51
N THR A 36 -7.85 -5.94 3.70
CA THR A 36 -9.15 -6.11 4.35
C THR A 36 -9.88 -4.78 4.53
N LEU A 37 -9.18 -3.73 4.94
CA LEU A 37 -9.78 -2.39 5.11
C LEU A 37 -10.29 -1.83 3.78
N LEU A 38 -9.50 -1.97 2.71
CA LEU A 38 -9.88 -1.50 1.38
C LEU A 38 -11.06 -2.32 0.80
N ASP A 39 -11.10 -3.62 1.05
CA ASP A 39 -12.19 -4.49 0.59
C ASP A 39 -13.51 -4.20 1.35
N THR A 40 -13.42 -3.84 2.63
CA THR A 40 -14.58 -3.54 3.47
C THR A 40 -15.08 -2.10 3.36
N ASN A 41 -14.27 -1.17 2.83
CA ASN A 41 -14.61 0.25 2.71
C ASN A 41 -14.45 0.74 1.27
N ALA A 42 -15.52 0.57 0.48
CA ALA A 42 -15.53 0.93 -0.94
C ALA A 42 -15.20 2.42 -1.20
N GLU A 43 -15.68 3.34 -0.36
CA GLU A 43 -15.38 4.77 -0.49
C GLU A 43 -13.88 5.06 -0.29
N LEU A 44 -13.26 4.40 0.69
CA LEU A 44 -11.83 4.54 0.95
C LEU A 44 -11.00 3.96 -0.20
N ALA A 45 -11.37 2.78 -0.68
CA ALA A 45 -10.77 2.18 -1.86
C ALA A 45 -10.91 3.09 -3.09
N HIS A 46 -12.07 3.73 -3.30
CA HIS A 46 -12.25 4.69 -4.38
C HIS A 46 -11.37 5.93 -4.22
N ALA A 47 -11.28 6.49 -3.02
CA ALA A 47 -10.43 7.66 -2.76
C ALA A 47 -8.95 7.40 -3.08
N ILE A 48 -8.46 6.19 -2.82
CA ILE A 48 -7.04 5.83 -3.01
C ILE A 48 -6.76 5.32 -4.43
N LEU A 49 -7.62 4.43 -4.95
CA LEU A 49 -7.38 3.67 -6.19
C LEU A 49 -7.93 4.33 -7.46
N ARG A 50 -8.68 5.43 -7.34
CA ARG A 50 -9.17 6.19 -8.50
C ARG A 50 -8.34 7.46 -8.68
N PRO A 51 -7.98 7.83 -9.91
CA PRO A 51 -7.24 9.06 -10.20
C PRO A 51 -8.12 10.33 -10.12
N LEU A 52 -9.28 10.27 -9.45
CA LEU A 52 -10.17 11.40 -9.25
C LEU A 52 -9.54 12.48 -8.36
N PHE A 53 -8.72 12.03 -7.39
CA PHE A 53 -8.06 12.91 -6.44
C PHE A 53 -6.57 13.13 -6.80
N PRO A 54 -6.03 14.34 -6.56
CA PRO A 54 -4.60 14.62 -6.71
C PRO A 54 -3.73 13.60 -5.98
N SER A 55 -2.57 13.25 -6.55
CA SER A 55 -1.65 12.27 -5.95
C SER A 55 -1.18 12.68 -4.54
N GLY A 56 -1.07 13.98 -4.27
CA GLY A 56 -0.73 14.51 -2.94
C GLY A 56 -1.80 14.20 -1.88
N GLU A 57 -3.08 14.33 -2.23
CA GLU A 57 -4.19 14.02 -1.33
C GLU A 57 -4.30 12.52 -1.10
N ARG A 58 -4.24 11.71 -2.17
CA ARG A 58 -4.24 10.25 -2.08
C ARG A 58 -3.11 9.72 -1.21
N ARG A 59 -1.93 10.32 -1.31
CA ARG A 59 -0.78 10.01 -0.44
C ARG A 59 -1.08 10.32 1.03
N ARG A 60 -1.66 11.48 1.32
CA ARG A 60 -1.99 11.87 2.71
C ARG A 60 -3.01 10.92 3.31
N VAL A 61 -4.05 10.57 2.57
CA VAL A 61 -5.07 9.60 3.00
C VAL A 61 -4.45 8.24 3.24
N LEU A 62 -3.71 7.69 2.25
CA LEU A 62 -3.08 6.38 2.38
C LEU A 62 -2.09 6.34 3.54
N ARG A 63 -1.31 7.40 3.75
CA ARG A 63 -0.43 7.52 4.92
C ARG A 63 -1.25 7.45 6.20
N ALA A 64 -2.24 8.34 6.37
CA ALA A 64 -3.09 8.40 7.56
C ALA A 64 -3.77 7.06 7.89
N VAL A 65 -4.19 6.31 6.87
CA VAL A 65 -4.72 4.95 7.02
C VAL A 65 -3.67 4.00 7.57
N CYS A 66 -2.48 3.93 6.95
CA CYS A 66 -1.39 3.11 7.45
C CYS A 66 -0.95 3.52 8.88
N GLU A 67 -1.06 4.80 9.24
CA GLU A 67 -0.77 5.25 10.61
C GLU A 67 -1.78 4.72 11.62
N ARG A 68 -3.06 4.79 11.29
CA ARG A 68 -4.14 4.26 12.14
C ARG A 68 -4.09 2.74 12.27
N LEU A 69 -3.65 2.03 11.23
CA LEU A 69 -3.44 0.59 11.27
C LEU A 69 -2.19 0.18 12.05
N GLY A 70 -1.39 1.14 12.53
CA GLY A 70 -0.15 0.86 13.24
C GLY A 70 0.93 0.25 12.34
N SER A 71 0.83 0.40 11.02
CA SER A 71 1.78 -0.19 10.08
C SER A 71 3.19 0.36 10.27
N SER A 72 4.19 -0.48 10.01
CA SER A 72 5.60 -0.16 9.99
C SER A 72 5.95 0.96 9.02
N ASP A 73 7.07 1.62 9.27
CA ASP A 73 7.62 2.65 8.37
C ASP A 73 7.91 2.07 6.97
N THR A 74 8.34 0.80 6.90
CA THR A 74 8.56 0.05 5.65
C THR A 74 7.31 0.01 4.78
N VAL A 75 6.16 -0.38 5.34
CA VAL A 75 4.88 -0.41 4.60
C VAL A 75 4.38 1.00 4.27
N ARG A 76 4.49 1.97 5.19
CA ARG A 76 4.10 3.37 4.94
C ARG A 76 4.87 3.99 3.76
N ARG A 77 6.18 3.76 3.71
CA ARG A 77 7.06 4.22 2.62
C ARG A 77 6.72 3.52 1.31
N PHE A 78 6.50 2.21 1.35
CA PHE A 78 6.11 1.44 0.17
C PHE A 78 4.78 1.91 -0.43
N CYS A 79 3.75 2.09 0.40
CA CYS A 79 2.45 2.61 -0.01
C CYS A 79 2.57 4.02 -0.62
N SER A 80 3.36 4.90 0.00
CA SER A 80 3.65 6.24 -0.53
C SER A 80 4.33 6.17 -1.90
N PHE A 81 5.29 5.26 -2.07
CA PHE A 81 6.00 5.04 -3.33
C PHE A 81 5.07 4.54 -4.45
N LEU A 82 4.10 3.66 -4.15
CA LEU A 82 3.12 3.20 -5.14
C LEU A 82 2.27 4.35 -5.69
N VAL A 83 1.87 5.29 -4.82
CA VAL A 83 1.13 6.50 -5.23
C VAL A 83 1.98 7.38 -6.15
N ASP A 84 3.28 7.57 -5.86
CA ASP A 84 4.18 8.35 -6.73
C ASP A 84 4.32 7.73 -8.12
N ARG A 85 4.40 6.40 -8.16
CA ARG A 85 4.55 5.65 -9.41
C ARG A 85 3.24 5.55 -10.20
N ARG A 86 2.14 6.14 -9.72
CA ARG A 86 0.78 6.03 -10.29
C ARG A 86 0.39 4.55 -10.51
N ARG A 87 0.70 3.71 -9.52
CA ARG A 87 0.43 2.26 -9.54
C ARG A 87 -0.76 1.87 -8.67
N VAL A 88 -1.38 2.86 -8.04
CA VAL A 88 -2.67 2.83 -7.34
C VAL A 88 -3.59 3.88 -7.92
#